data_AF-A0A536T2F0-F1
#
_entry.id   AF-A0A536T2F0-F1
#
_cell.length_a   1.000
_cell.length_b   1.000
_cell.length_c   1.000
_cell.angle_alpha   90.00
_cell.angle_beta   90.00
_cell.angle_gamma   90.00
#
_symmetry.space_group_name_H-M   'P 1'
#
loop_
_entity.id
_entity.type
_entity.pdbx_description
1 polymer ?
#
loop_
_entity_poly.entity_id
_entity_poly.type
_entity_poly.pdbx_seq_one_letter_code
_entity_poly.pdbx_strand_id
1 'polypeptide(L)'
;MLVRFWGTRGSIAKPGSTTVRYGGNTSCVEVRSSSGTLVVLDCGTGALGLGQALIKDGALPVNGHMLIGHTHWDHIQGFPFFAPIFVAGNEWHIYGPRGIGISLRESLSGQMQGSYFPVALRDLGAKLHYHDLIEGTLEVGDIQVTAQYLNHPALTLGYRLEADGASIVYSTDHEPYSTHRAEGNQAPFAGDEARHARFISGADLVIHDAQYTADEYPAKRGWGHSTVEYAVDVAASAGVRRLALFHHDPMRSDEAIDQLVARARQRIAQTHGAMEIFAAAEGQALELSSPVRSRPLPAREDTARWDPALAKSIHTVLVAVGNPQIHRFLEDAVADDGVRLLPVRDCDAIPAMVRSERPSLVLLEHGLKHCDAIKVCRTLREDRSAGGGDLPIVLLRTSENPLDQQREAEAGATDWLILPCSKEYARTRIRAWILREACRWKIAPLPDDEEQRLRSLQESGLLDTEAEERFDRFTRIAAALFEVPIAFISLVDKERQWFK
;
A
#
# COMPACT_ATOMS: atom_id res chain seq x y z
N MET A 1 2.65 4.51 -22.41
CA MET A 1 3.28 3.66 -21.39
C MET A 1 3.41 2.21 -21.91
N LEU A 2 4.61 1.65 -21.87
CA LEU A 2 4.88 0.23 -22.20
C LEU A 2 4.81 -0.61 -20.93
N VAL A 3 4.19 -1.78 -21.00
CA VAL A 3 4.18 -2.81 -19.94
C VAL A 3 4.69 -4.12 -20.52
N ARG A 4 5.63 -4.78 -19.86
CA ARG A 4 6.12 -6.09 -20.28
C ARG A 4 6.25 -7.04 -19.10
N PHE A 5 5.75 -8.25 -19.28
CA PHE A 5 5.79 -9.29 -18.26
C PHE A 5 7.05 -10.14 -18.42
N TRP A 6 7.87 -10.22 -17.37
CA TRP A 6 9.10 -11.01 -17.35
C TRP A 6 8.99 -12.26 -16.46
N GLY A 7 8.02 -12.26 -15.54
CA GLY A 7 7.59 -13.43 -14.80
C GLY A 7 6.16 -13.24 -14.30
N THR A 8 5.39 -14.32 -14.26
CA THR A 8 3.93 -14.29 -14.07
C THR A 8 3.40 -15.33 -13.08
N ARG A 9 4.24 -16.28 -12.64
CA ARG A 9 3.87 -17.28 -11.63
C ARG A 9 4.01 -16.71 -10.21
N GLY A 10 3.19 -17.24 -9.31
CA GLY A 10 3.31 -16.98 -7.88
C GLY A 10 4.12 -18.04 -7.16
N SER A 11 4.45 -17.78 -5.89
CA SER A 11 5.04 -18.66 -4.87
C SER A 11 6.43 -19.25 -5.17
N ILE A 12 6.65 -19.86 -6.33
CA ILE A 12 7.91 -20.46 -6.74
C ILE A 12 8.01 -20.56 -8.27
N ALA A 13 9.22 -20.42 -8.81
CA ALA A 13 9.46 -20.63 -10.23
C ALA A 13 9.19 -22.10 -10.63
N LYS A 14 8.47 -22.28 -11.74
CA LYS A 14 8.12 -23.58 -12.32
C LYS A 14 8.40 -23.63 -13.83
N PRO A 15 9.67 -23.71 -14.25
CA PRO A 15 9.98 -24.04 -15.64
C PRO A 15 9.60 -25.51 -15.91
N GLY A 16 9.05 -25.78 -17.09
CA GLY A 16 8.58 -27.11 -17.46
C GLY A 16 7.84 -27.12 -18.79
N SER A 17 7.65 -28.31 -19.35
CA SER A 17 6.94 -28.49 -20.63
C SER A 17 5.46 -28.07 -20.56
N THR A 18 4.87 -28.05 -19.36
CA THR A 18 3.48 -27.66 -19.11
C THR A 18 3.31 -26.17 -18.82
N THR A 19 4.40 -25.40 -18.84
CA THR A 19 4.45 -24.01 -18.34
C THR A 19 5.11 -23.05 -19.35
N VAL A 20 5.20 -23.44 -20.62
CA VAL A 20 5.91 -22.72 -21.68
C VAL A 20 5.16 -21.48 -22.15
N ARG A 21 3.83 -21.55 -22.29
CA ARG A 21 3.00 -20.47 -22.86
C ARG A 21 2.92 -19.25 -21.97
N TYR A 22 2.69 -19.46 -20.67
CA TYR A 22 2.56 -18.37 -19.70
C TYR A 22 3.87 -18.06 -18.95
N GLY A 23 4.87 -18.94 -19.06
CA GLY A 23 6.26 -18.74 -18.62
C GLY A 23 6.52 -18.97 -17.12
N GLY A 24 7.57 -19.71 -16.77
CA GLY A 24 7.77 -20.34 -15.45
C GLY A 24 8.34 -19.48 -14.31
N ASN A 25 8.73 -18.25 -14.59
CA ASN A 25 9.33 -17.31 -13.66
C ASN A 25 8.31 -16.62 -12.76
N THR A 26 8.78 -16.24 -11.58
CA THR A 26 7.97 -15.51 -10.62
C THR A 26 7.92 -14.01 -10.91
N SER A 27 6.93 -13.35 -10.31
CA SER A 27 6.54 -11.94 -10.43
C SER A 27 7.67 -10.97 -10.79
N CYS A 28 7.64 -10.45 -12.02
CA CYS A 28 8.48 -9.34 -12.46
C CYS A 28 7.84 -8.66 -13.67
N VAL A 29 7.53 -7.37 -13.56
CA VAL A 29 6.89 -6.59 -14.63
C VAL A 29 7.68 -5.31 -14.88
N GLU A 30 8.06 -5.09 -16.14
CA GLU A 30 8.65 -3.84 -16.60
C GLU A 30 7.55 -2.85 -17.00
N VAL A 31 7.65 -1.62 -16.51
CA VAL A 31 6.84 -0.48 -16.94
C VAL A 31 7.77 0.64 -17.41
N ARG A 32 7.53 1.19 -18.59
CA ARG A 32 8.31 2.29 -19.15
C ARG A 32 7.41 3.41 -19.65
N SER A 33 7.63 4.63 -19.16
CA SER A 33 6.95 5.82 -19.68
C SER A 33 7.51 6.26 -21.03
N SER A 34 6.77 7.11 -21.75
CA SER A 34 7.25 7.70 -23.00
C SER A 34 8.49 8.59 -22.81
N SER A 35 8.66 9.18 -21.63
CA SER A 35 9.85 9.95 -21.25
C SER A 35 11.06 9.08 -20.90
N GLY A 36 10.90 7.75 -20.85
CA GLY A 36 11.97 6.79 -20.60
C GLY A 36 12.15 6.39 -19.13
N THR A 37 11.29 6.83 -18.21
CA THR A 37 11.32 6.38 -16.81
C THR A 37 11.05 4.87 -16.74
N LEU A 38 11.98 4.13 -16.14
CA LEU A 38 11.92 2.68 -15.98
C LEU A 38 11.48 2.32 -14.55
N VAL A 39 10.36 1.63 -14.44
CA VAL A 39 9.86 1.04 -13.19
C VAL A 39 9.76 -0.47 -13.35
N VAL A 40 10.26 -1.19 -12.35
CA VAL A 40 10.15 -2.65 -12.23
C VAL A 40 9.22 -2.94 -11.06
N LEU A 41 8.12 -3.63 -11.32
CA LEU A 41 7.18 -4.08 -10.29
C LEU A 41 7.55 -5.51 -9.91
N ASP A 42 7.99 -5.68 -8.66
CA ASP A 42 8.61 -6.88 -8.12
C ASP A 42 9.86 -7.38 -8.86
N CYS A 43 10.69 -8.10 -8.12
CA CYS A 43 11.99 -8.59 -8.56
C CYS A 43 12.13 -10.10 -8.32
N GLY A 44 11.08 -10.85 -8.70
CA GLY A 44 11.09 -12.30 -8.77
C GLY A 44 12.05 -12.84 -9.83
N THR A 45 12.04 -14.16 -10.08
CA THR A 45 13.02 -14.80 -10.96
C THR A 45 13.00 -14.27 -12.40
N GLY A 46 11.91 -13.63 -12.83
CA GLY A 46 11.82 -12.95 -14.13
C GLY A 46 12.83 -11.81 -14.29
N ALA A 47 13.32 -11.25 -13.17
CA ALA A 47 14.32 -10.18 -13.17
C ALA A 47 15.63 -10.57 -13.87
N LEU A 48 15.99 -11.85 -13.91
CA LEU A 48 17.18 -12.30 -14.65
C LEU A 48 17.06 -11.96 -16.15
N GLY A 49 15.92 -12.27 -16.75
CA GLY A 49 15.66 -11.99 -18.18
C GLY A 49 15.60 -10.49 -18.46
N LEU A 50 14.91 -9.74 -17.60
CA LEU A 50 14.85 -8.28 -17.68
C LEU A 50 16.25 -7.65 -17.60
N GLY A 51 17.04 -8.05 -16.61
CA GLY A 51 18.39 -7.54 -16.41
C GLY A 51 19.30 -7.79 -17.61
N GLN A 52 19.23 -8.99 -18.21
CA GLN A 52 19.98 -9.31 -19.42
C GLN A 52 19.56 -8.44 -20.62
N ALA A 53 18.26 -8.18 -20.78
CA ALA A 53 17.76 -7.34 -21.85
C ALA A 53 18.22 -5.88 -21.71
N LEU A 54 18.12 -5.32 -20.50
CA LEU A 54 18.55 -3.94 -20.22
C LEU A 54 20.05 -3.74 -20.48
N ILE A 55 20.89 -4.69 -20.10
CA ILE A 55 22.34 -4.62 -20.36
C ILE A 55 22.63 -4.76 -21.86
N LYS A 56 21.91 -5.65 -22.56
CA LYS A 56 22.12 -5.89 -24.00
C LYS A 56 21.75 -4.68 -24.85
N ASP A 57 20.72 -3.93 -24.47
CA ASP A 57 20.27 -2.74 -25.19
C ASP A 57 21.32 -1.59 -25.17
N GLY A 58 22.37 -1.70 -24.33
CA GLY A 58 23.64 -0.99 -24.49
C GLY A 58 23.68 0.48 -24.06
N ALA A 59 22.56 1.07 -23.65
CA ALA A 59 22.51 2.41 -23.09
C ALA A 59 22.89 2.39 -21.59
N LEU A 60 24.18 2.58 -21.30
CA LEU A 60 24.65 2.82 -19.93
C LEU A 60 24.67 4.34 -19.63
N PRO A 61 24.36 4.76 -18.39
CA PRO A 61 23.96 3.92 -17.25
C PRO A 61 22.51 3.41 -17.38
N VAL A 62 22.26 2.20 -16.89
CA VAL A 62 20.90 1.64 -16.74
C VAL A 62 20.39 2.02 -15.35
N ASN A 63 19.68 3.14 -15.30
CA ASN A 63 19.04 3.63 -14.10
C ASN A 63 17.57 3.25 -14.07
N GLY A 64 17.02 3.04 -12.87
CA GLY A 64 15.62 2.65 -12.74
C GLY A 64 15.10 2.64 -11.32
N HIS A 65 13.82 2.32 -11.23
CA HIS A 65 13.06 2.25 -10.00
C HIS A 65 12.48 0.85 -9.85
N MET A 66 12.46 0.32 -8.63
CA MET A 66 11.92 -1.00 -8.32
C MET A 66 10.89 -0.87 -7.21
N LEU A 67 9.61 -1.14 -7.51
CA LEU A 67 8.52 -1.13 -6.53
C LEU A 67 8.23 -2.57 -6.11
N ILE A 68 8.61 -2.93 -4.89
CA ILE A 68 8.39 -4.26 -4.31
C ILE A 68 7.04 -4.25 -3.59
N GLY A 69 6.14 -5.18 -3.92
CA GLY A 69 4.85 -5.32 -3.25
C GLY A 69 5.03 -5.77 -1.80
N HIS A 70 5.81 -6.83 -1.59
CA HIS A 70 6.26 -7.33 -0.30
C HIS A 70 7.48 -8.24 -0.46
N THR A 71 8.07 -8.70 0.65
CA THR A 71 9.35 -9.41 0.63
C THR A 71 9.24 -10.93 0.71
N HIS A 72 8.11 -11.55 0.31
CA HIS A 72 8.12 -12.99 0.06
C HIS A 72 9.06 -13.32 -1.08
N TRP A 73 9.56 -14.55 -1.07
CA TRP A 73 10.76 -14.90 -1.82
C TRP A 73 10.56 -14.77 -3.32
N ASP A 74 9.41 -15.19 -3.83
CA ASP A 74 9.01 -15.08 -5.23
C ASP A 74 8.93 -13.65 -5.77
N HIS A 75 8.93 -12.62 -4.91
CA HIS A 75 8.97 -11.20 -5.30
C HIS A 75 10.38 -10.59 -5.23
N ILE A 76 11.35 -11.27 -4.61
CA ILE A 76 12.71 -10.73 -4.41
C ILE A 76 13.83 -11.67 -4.84
N GLN A 77 13.53 -12.94 -5.15
CA GLN A 77 14.50 -14.00 -5.45
C GLN A 77 15.37 -13.70 -6.67
N GLY A 78 14.88 -12.90 -7.62
CA GLY A 78 15.64 -12.49 -8.79
C GLY A 78 16.59 -11.33 -8.52
N PHE A 79 16.47 -10.63 -7.39
CA PHE A 79 17.31 -9.47 -7.08
C PHE A 79 18.82 -9.78 -7.11
N PRO A 80 19.32 -10.88 -6.51
CA PRO A 80 20.75 -11.24 -6.61
C PRO A 80 21.21 -11.58 -8.03
N PHE A 81 20.29 -11.79 -8.97
CA PHE A 81 20.56 -12.12 -10.37
C PHE A 81 20.22 -10.98 -11.34
N PHE A 82 19.81 -9.82 -10.82
CA PHE A 82 19.44 -8.66 -11.61
C PHE A 82 20.69 -7.90 -12.07
N ALA A 83 21.26 -8.29 -13.22
CA ALA A 83 22.56 -7.81 -13.71
C ALA A 83 22.84 -6.29 -13.56
N PRO A 84 21.88 -5.36 -13.77
CA PRO A 84 22.12 -3.93 -13.62
C PRO A 84 22.66 -3.48 -12.25
N ILE A 85 22.38 -4.18 -11.14
CA ILE A 85 22.87 -3.78 -9.81
C ILE A 85 24.37 -4.05 -9.59
N PHE A 86 24.99 -4.86 -10.47
CA PHE A 86 26.42 -5.17 -10.41
C PHE A 86 27.27 -4.21 -11.23
N VAL A 87 26.66 -3.36 -12.06
CA VAL A 87 27.38 -2.49 -12.99
C VAL A 87 27.65 -1.14 -12.33
N ALA A 88 28.93 -0.77 -12.27
CA ALA A 88 29.36 0.52 -11.74
C ALA A 88 28.80 1.68 -12.57
N GLY A 89 28.32 2.72 -11.88
CA GLY A 89 27.71 3.91 -12.51
C GLY A 89 26.19 3.83 -12.67
N ASN A 90 25.58 2.64 -12.55
CA ASN A 90 24.13 2.51 -12.48
C ASN A 90 23.61 2.99 -11.12
N GLU A 91 22.39 3.52 -11.11
CA GLU A 91 21.68 3.99 -9.93
C GLU A 91 20.26 3.41 -9.89
N TRP A 92 19.90 2.78 -8.78
CA TRP A 92 18.62 2.11 -8.59
C TRP A 92 17.94 2.55 -7.30
N HIS A 93 16.68 2.94 -7.42
CA HIS A 93 15.83 3.28 -6.28
C HIS A 93 14.86 2.13 -6.02
N ILE A 94 14.91 1.56 -4.83
CA ILE A 94 14.12 0.40 -4.42
C ILE A 94 13.14 0.86 -3.36
N TYR A 95 11.87 0.62 -3.64
CA TYR A 95 10.74 0.99 -2.81
C TYR A 95 10.04 -0.27 -2.35
N GLY A 96 9.51 -0.28 -1.13
CA GLY A 96 8.77 -1.43 -0.62
C GLY A 96 8.06 -1.11 0.68
N PRO A 97 7.16 -1.97 1.16
CA PRO A 97 6.39 -1.72 2.36
C PRO A 97 7.31 -1.52 3.57
N ARG A 98 7.05 -0.46 4.33
CA ARG A 98 7.70 -0.21 5.61
C ARG A 98 7.29 -1.30 6.59
N GLY A 99 8.23 -2.16 6.97
CA GLY A 99 8.02 -3.10 8.06
C GLY A 99 7.88 -2.40 9.43
N ILE A 100 7.30 -3.13 10.40
CA ILE A 100 7.60 -2.92 11.81
C ILE A 100 8.68 -3.95 12.17
N GLY A 101 9.92 -3.50 12.38
CA GLY A 101 11.09 -4.35 12.59
C GLY A 101 12.12 -4.22 11.47
N ILE A 102 12.34 -5.29 10.71
CA ILE A 102 13.39 -5.40 9.68
C ILE A 102 13.10 -4.45 8.50
N SER A 103 14.09 -3.66 8.12
CA SER A 103 14.01 -2.73 6.98
C SER A 103 14.05 -3.46 5.63
N LEU A 104 13.57 -2.81 4.56
CA LEU A 104 13.64 -3.34 3.19
C LEU A 104 15.08 -3.74 2.80
N ARG A 105 16.05 -2.91 3.18
CA ARG A 105 17.48 -3.15 2.95
C ARG A 105 17.95 -4.45 3.62
N GLU A 106 17.55 -4.67 4.87
CA GLU A 106 17.94 -5.88 5.61
C GLU A 106 17.29 -7.14 5.05
N SER A 107 16.02 -7.08 4.63
CA SER A 107 15.35 -8.19 3.94
C SER A 107 16.08 -8.59 2.66
N LEU A 108 16.45 -7.62 1.83
CA LEU A 108 17.23 -7.87 0.60
C LEU A 108 18.65 -8.35 0.91
N SER A 109 19.29 -7.84 1.97
CA SER A 109 20.61 -8.31 2.41
C SER A 109 20.57 -9.74 2.93
N GLY A 110 19.46 -10.20 3.50
CA GLY A 110 19.32 -11.54 4.10
C GLY A 110 19.51 -12.66 3.09
N GLN A 111 18.92 -12.53 1.90
CA GLN A 111 19.11 -13.51 0.80
C GLN A 111 20.50 -13.47 0.16
N MET A 112 21.29 -12.42 0.44
CA MET A 112 22.65 -12.23 -0.07
C MET A 112 23.72 -12.49 1.00
N GLN A 113 23.38 -13.20 2.08
CA GLN A 113 24.38 -13.64 3.05
C GLN A 113 25.30 -14.69 2.41
N GLY A 114 26.59 -14.66 2.79
CA GLY A 114 27.65 -15.49 2.17
C GLY A 114 27.39 -17.00 2.16
N SER A 115 26.51 -17.50 3.04
CA SER A 115 26.07 -18.90 3.06
C SER A 115 25.13 -19.28 1.92
N TYR A 116 24.37 -18.32 1.39
CA TYR A 116 23.37 -18.51 0.34
C TYR A 116 23.82 -17.98 -1.01
N PHE A 117 24.60 -16.90 -1.00
CA PHE A 117 25.01 -16.18 -2.20
C PHE A 117 26.42 -15.59 -2.05
N PRO A 118 27.28 -15.65 -3.08
CA PRO A 118 28.70 -15.31 -2.95
C PRO A 118 29.02 -13.81 -2.88
N VAL A 119 28.06 -12.93 -3.22
CA VAL A 119 28.25 -11.47 -3.23
C VAL A 119 27.33 -10.84 -2.20
N ALA A 120 27.88 -10.06 -1.27
CA ALA A 120 27.06 -9.33 -0.30
C ALA A 120 26.49 -8.05 -0.92
N LEU A 121 25.39 -7.56 -0.36
CA LEU A 121 24.73 -6.33 -0.80
C LEU A 121 25.66 -5.09 -0.83
N ARG A 122 26.65 -5.05 0.06
CA ARG A 122 27.66 -3.97 0.13
C ARG A 122 28.70 -4.01 -0.99
N ASP A 123 28.83 -5.13 -1.68
CA ASP A 123 29.84 -5.37 -2.71
C ASP A 123 29.26 -5.16 -4.14
N LEU A 124 28.05 -4.61 -4.23
CA LEU A 124 27.38 -4.29 -5.49
C LEU A 124 27.99 -3.04 -6.16
N GLY A 125 28.05 -3.05 -7.49
CA GLY A 125 28.65 -1.96 -8.27
C GLY A 125 27.72 -0.75 -8.44
N ALA A 126 26.40 -0.96 -8.48
CA ALA A 126 25.42 0.10 -8.60
C ALA A 126 25.18 0.83 -7.28
N LYS A 127 24.78 2.10 -7.36
CA LYS A 127 24.33 2.88 -6.23
C LYS A 127 22.86 2.56 -5.92
N LEU A 128 22.59 2.04 -4.74
CA LEU A 128 21.25 1.63 -4.32
C LEU A 128 20.67 2.60 -3.29
N HIS A 129 19.44 3.04 -3.54
CA HIS A 129 18.64 3.87 -2.64
C HIS A 129 17.43 3.10 -2.16
N TYR A 130 17.19 3.05 -0.85
CA TYR A 130 16.06 2.33 -0.26
C TYR A 130 15.03 3.32 0.26
N HIS A 131 13.76 3.08 -0.05
CA HIS A 131 12.63 3.91 0.31
C HIS A 131 11.55 3.05 0.95
N ASP A 132 11.39 3.18 2.26
CA ASP A 132 10.32 2.51 2.99
C ASP A 132 9.00 3.24 2.74
N LEU A 133 8.06 2.56 2.08
CA LEU A 133 6.76 3.09 1.70
C LEU A 133 5.66 2.67 2.67
N ILE A 134 4.73 3.59 2.85
CA ILE A 134 3.41 3.34 3.39
C ILE A 134 2.38 3.76 2.32
N GLU A 135 1.09 3.65 2.61
CA GLU A 135 0.08 4.13 1.66
C GLU A 135 0.22 5.63 1.39
N GLY A 136 -0.05 6.04 0.14
CA GLY A 136 0.04 7.43 -0.28
C GLY A 136 0.51 7.57 -1.73
N THR A 137 0.71 8.81 -2.17
CA THR A 137 1.15 9.11 -3.53
C THR A 137 2.56 9.68 -3.53
N LEU A 138 3.35 9.30 -4.53
CA LEU A 138 4.69 9.82 -4.80
C LEU A 138 4.92 9.97 -6.29
N GLU A 139 5.91 10.79 -6.66
CA GLU A 139 6.37 10.93 -8.03
C GLU A 139 7.65 10.12 -8.24
N VAL A 140 7.68 9.33 -9.31
CA VAL A 140 8.83 8.54 -9.75
C VAL A 140 9.13 8.94 -11.19
N GLY A 141 10.11 9.81 -11.39
CA GLY A 141 10.34 10.44 -12.69
C GLY A 141 9.11 11.22 -13.15
N ASP A 142 8.55 10.86 -14.31
CA ASP A 142 7.30 11.42 -14.85
C ASP A 142 6.05 10.59 -14.49
N ILE A 143 6.19 9.56 -13.66
CA ILE A 143 5.10 8.65 -13.28
C ILE A 143 4.59 9.01 -11.88
N GLN A 144 3.29 9.27 -11.78
CA GLN A 144 2.62 9.34 -10.49
C GLN A 144 2.33 7.92 -9.99
N VAL A 145 2.82 7.58 -8.80
CA VAL A 145 2.65 6.28 -8.16
C VAL A 145 1.79 6.46 -6.91
N THR A 146 0.66 5.76 -6.83
CA THR A 146 -0.16 5.67 -5.62
C THR A 146 -0.06 4.26 -5.04
N ALA A 147 0.38 4.14 -3.79
CA ALA A 147 0.53 2.89 -3.07
C ALA A 147 -0.65 2.66 -2.12
N GLN A 148 -1.16 1.42 -2.06
CA GLN A 148 -2.25 0.99 -1.18
C GLN A 148 -1.92 -0.36 -0.53
N TYR A 149 -2.19 -0.53 0.77
CA TYR A 149 -2.08 -1.83 1.42
C TYR A 149 -3.12 -2.81 0.88
N LEU A 150 -2.65 -4.00 0.55
CA LEU A 150 -3.45 -5.15 0.13
C LEU A 150 -3.70 -6.08 1.31
N ASN A 151 -4.65 -6.99 1.14
CA ASN A 151 -4.95 -8.02 2.12
C ASN A 151 -4.07 -9.25 1.90
N HIS A 152 -3.01 -9.37 2.69
CA HIS A 152 -2.04 -10.47 2.61
C HIS A 152 -1.49 -10.79 4.01
N PRO A 153 -0.98 -12.00 4.28
CA PRO A 153 -0.36 -12.35 5.56
C PRO A 153 0.89 -11.53 5.92
N ALA A 154 1.61 -11.03 4.92
CA ALA A 154 2.66 -10.03 5.08
C ALA A 154 2.16 -8.63 4.70
N LEU A 155 2.81 -7.58 5.20
CA LEU A 155 2.46 -6.22 4.82
C LEU A 155 2.78 -6.00 3.34
N THR A 156 1.74 -5.89 2.52
CA THR A 156 1.86 -5.84 1.05
C THR A 156 1.26 -4.56 0.49
N LEU A 157 1.97 -3.93 -0.44
CA LEU A 157 1.50 -2.77 -1.20
C LEU A 157 1.14 -3.16 -2.64
N GLY A 158 -0.01 -2.66 -3.10
CA GLY A 158 -0.36 -2.54 -4.51
C GLY A 158 -0.02 -1.14 -5.01
N TYR A 159 0.25 -1.03 -6.31
CA TYR A 159 0.70 0.22 -6.92
C TYR A 159 -0.19 0.61 -8.10
N ARG A 160 -0.66 1.85 -8.11
CA ARG A 160 -1.31 2.49 -9.26
C ARG A 160 -0.33 3.47 -9.89
N LEU A 161 -0.01 3.28 -11.16
CA LEU A 161 0.92 4.09 -11.94
C LEU A 161 0.14 4.88 -12.99
N GLU A 162 0.31 6.20 -13.02
CA GLU A 162 -0.35 7.10 -13.97
C GLU A 162 0.68 7.98 -14.69
N ALA A 163 0.77 7.82 -16.01
CA ALA A 163 1.65 8.57 -16.91
C ALA A 163 1.22 8.35 -18.38
N ASP A 164 1.67 9.21 -19.30
CA ASP A 164 1.29 9.15 -20.73
C ASP A 164 -0.23 9.14 -21.00
N GLY A 165 -1.04 9.69 -20.07
CA GLY A 165 -2.49 9.62 -20.12
C GLY A 165 -3.08 8.21 -19.89
N ALA A 166 -2.27 7.23 -19.49
CA ALA A 166 -2.68 5.86 -19.19
C ALA A 166 -2.50 5.54 -17.70
N SER A 167 -3.25 4.55 -17.22
CA SER A 167 -3.24 4.10 -15.83
C SER A 167 -3.09 2.58 -15.72
N ILE A 168 -2.15 2.12 -14.90
CA ILE A 168 -1.92 0.71 -14.58
C ILE A 168 -2.12 0.51 -13.08
N VAL A 169 -2.70 -0.61 -12.69
CA VAL A 169 -2.72 -1.03 -11.29
C VAL A 169 -2.09 -2.42 -11.17
N TYR A 170 -1.14 -2.55 -10.26
CA TYR A 170 -0.49 -3.79 -9.88
C TYR A 170 -0.98 -4.19 -8.48
N SER A 171 -1.78 -5.24 -8.42
CA SER A 171 -2.42 -5.75 -7.21
C SER A 171 -2.25 -7.27 -7.13
N THR A 172 -1.01 -7.71 -7.02
CA THR A 172 -0.64 -9.11 -6.74
C THR A 172 -0.74 -9.41 -5.24
N ASP A 173 -0.88 -10.69 -4.86
CA ASP A 173 -0.87 -11.14 -3.47
C ASP A 173 -1.92 -10.42 -2.63
N HIS A 174 -3.13 -10.40 -3.17
CA HIS A 174 -4.29 -9.81 -2.54
C HIS A 174 -5.37 -10.87 -2.36
N GLU A 175 -5.77 -11.15 -1.13
CA GLU A 175 -6.93 -11.96 -0.80
C GLU A 175 -8.21 -11.11 -0.69
N PRO A 176 -9.37 -11.57 -1.17
CA PRO A 176 -10.61 -10.82 -0.99
C PRO A 176 -10.88 -10.58 0.50
N TYR A 177 -11.37 -9.40 0.85
CA TYR A 177 -11.72 -9.09 2.24
C TYR A 177 -12.99 -9.82 2.68
N SER A 178 -13.86 -10.18 1.73
CA SER A 178 -15.08 -10.95 1.97
C SER A 178 -14.92 -12.40 1.53
N THR A 179 -15.12 -13.34 2.47
CA THR A 179 -15.14 -14.78 2.15
C THR A 179 -16.24 -15.14 1.16
N HIS A 180 -17.42 -14.51 1.27
CA HIS A 180 -18.51 -14.73 0.32
C HIS A 180 -18.09 -14.43 -1.13
N ARG A 181 -17.38 -13.30 -1.34
CA ARG A 181 -16.90 -12.92 -2.68
C ARG A 181 -15.77 -13.83 -3.16
N ALA A 182 -14.86 -14.23 -2.27
CA ALA A 182 -13.80 -15.16 -2.59
C ALA A 182 -14.34 -16.52 -3.09
N GLU A 183 -15.43 -17.00 -2.49
CA GLU A 183 -16.18 -18.20 -2.91
C GLU A 183 -17.04 -17.97 -4.17
N GLY A 184 -16.87 -16.85 -4.87
CA GLY A 184 -17.52 -16.56 -6.15
C GLY A 184 -18.95 -16.04 -6.05
N ASN A 185 -19.46 -15.77 -4.84
CA ASN A 185 -20.81 -15.23 -4.63
C ASN A 185 -20.88 -13.72 -4.90
N GLN A 186 -22.06 -13.26 -5.34
CA GLN A 186 -22.35 -11.84 -5.47
C GLN A 186 -22.73 -11.24 -4.11
N ALA A 187 -21.96 -10.26 -3.64
CA ALA A 187 -22.23 -9.50 -2.42
C ALA A 187 -21.84 -8.02 -2.61
N PRO A 188 -22.38 -7.04 -1.89
CA PRO A 188 -21.91 -5.65 -2.01
C PRO A 188 -20.40 -5.53 -1.70
N PHE A 189 -19.70 -4.60 -2.37
CA PHE A 189 -18.36 -4.19 -1.94
C PHE A 189 -18.52 -3.22 -0.76
N ALA A 190 -17.98 -3.55 0.41
CA ALA A 190 -18.08 -2.73 1.63
C ALA A 190 -16.72 -2.68 2.38
N GLY A 191 -16.52 -1.64 3.20
CA GLY A 191 -15.26 -1.45 3.95
C GLY A 191 -14.01 -1.45 3.05
N ASP A 192 -12.99 -2.22 3.45
CA ASP A 192 -11.74 -2.34 2.71
C ASP A 192 -11.91 -2.96 1.29
N GLU A 193 -12.97 -3.76 1.09
CA GLU A 193 -13.35 -4.31 -0.22
C GLU A 193 -13.77 -3.19 -1.19
N ALA A 194 -14.61 -2.26 -0.72
CA ALA A 194 -14.99 -1.07 -1.49
C ALA A 194 -13.81 -0.13 -1.72
N ARG A 195 -12.87 -0.09 -0.78
CA ARG A 195 -11.64 0.69 -0.90
C ARG A 195 -10.74 0.13 -2.00
N HIS A 196 -10.57 -1.19 -2.06
CA HIS A 196 -9.85 -1.86 -3.13
C HIS A 196 -10.50 -1.60 -4.50
N ALA A 197 -11.82 -1.74 -4.60
CA ALA A 197 -12.55 -1.43 -5.83
C ALA A 197 -12.34 0.03 -6.30
N ARG A 198 -12.29 1.00 -5.38
CA ARG A 198 -11.97 2.41 -5.71
C ARG A 198 -10.53 2.58 -6.20
N PHE A 199 -9.57 1.93 -5.56
CA PHE A 199 -8.16 1.99 -5.94
C PHE A 199 -7.93 1.55 -7.38
N ILE A 200 -8.59 0.45 -7.79
CA ILE A 200 -8.46 -0.09 -9.15
C ILE A 200 -9.36 0.60 -10.19
N SER A 201 -10.20 1.55 -9.76
CA SER A 201 -11.28 2.07 -10.60
C SER A 201 -10.79 2.81 -11.85
N GLY A 202 -11.44 2.51 -12.97
CA GLY A 202 -11.22 3.15 -14.26
C GLY A 202 -9.82 2.96 -14.84
N ALA A 203 -9.06 1.98 -14.36
CA ALA A 203 -7.70 1.72 -14.85
C ALA A 203 -7.70 1.14 -16.28
N ASP A 204 -6.71 1.52 -17.09
CA ASP A 204 -6.54 1.00 -18.45
C ASP A 204 -6.03 -0.45 -18.46
N LEU A 205 -5.30 -0.83 -17.41
CA LEU A 205 -4.83 -2.18 -17.14
C LEU A 205 -4.81 -2.42 -15.63
N VAL A 206 -5.44 -3.50 -15.17
CA VAL A 206 -5.21 -4.05 -13.83
C VAL A 206 -4.51 -5.39 -13.98
N ILE A 207 -3.35 -5.52 -13.34
CA ILE A 207 -2.61 -6.76 -13.15
C ILE A 207 -2.99 -7.26 -11.76
N HIS A 208 -3.83 -8.29 -11.69
CA HIS A 208 -4.44 -8.73 -10.44
C HIS A 208 -4.05 -10.17 -10.13
N ASP A 209 -3.81 -10.45 -8.85
CA ASP A 209 -3.72 -11.82 -8.34
C ASP A 209 -4.97 -12.61 -8.76
N ALA A 210 -4.76 -13.80 -9.31
CA ALA A 210 -5.82 -14.73 -9.64
C ALA A 210 -5.33 -16.17 -9.45
N GLN A 211 -4.64 -16.42 -8.34
CA GLN A 211 -3.94 -17.69 -8.13
C GLN A 211 -4.90 -18.87 -7.96
N TYR A 212 -6.11 -18.66 -7.44
CA TYR A 212 -7.06 -19.75 -7.14
C TYR A 212 -8.37 -19.62 -7.90
N THR A 213 -9.17 -20.67 -7.85
CA THR A 213 -10.59 -20.62 -8.18
C THR A 213 -11.43 -20.52 -6.92
N ALA A 214 -12.68 -20.08 -7.06
CA ALA A 214 -13.67 -20.10 -5.98
C ALA A 214 -13.80 -21.48 -5.29
N ASP A 215 -13.70 -22.56 -6.05
CA ASP A 215 -13.80 -23.94 -5.53
C ASP A 215 -12.56 -24.35 -4.70
N GLU A 216 -11.38 -23.83 -5.07
CA GLU A 216 -10.11 -24.11 -4.37
C GLU A 216 -9.96 -23.26 -3.10
N TYR A 217 -10.56 -22.06 -3.08
CA TYR A 217 -10.37 -21.06 -2.04
C TYR A 217 -10.64 -21.52 -0.60
N PRO A 218 -11.68 -22.33 -0.28
CA PRO A 218 -11.93 -22.77 1.08
C PRO A 218 -10.73 -23.44 1.75
N ALA A 219 -9.89 -24.16 0.98
CA ALA A 219 -8.68 -24.81 1.47
C ALA A 219 -7.44 -23.88 1.51
N LYS A 220 -7.58 -22.64 1.05
CA LYS A 220 -6.51 -21.65 0.83
C LYS A 220 -6.74 -20.33 1.58
N ARG A 221 -7.78 -20.24 2.40
CA ARG A 221 -8.08 -19.03 3.18
C ARG A 221 -6.90 -18.61 4.05
N GLY A 222 -6.62 -17.32 4.07
CA GLY A 222 -5.52 -16.71 4.79
C GLY A 222 -4.15 -16.95 4.13
N TRP A 223 -4.09 -17.50 2.92
CA TRP A 223 -2.83 -17.62 2.17
C TRP A 223 -2.53 -16.33 1.40
N GLY A 224 -3.46 -15.38 1.34
CA GLY A 224 -3.18 -14.05 0.79
C GLY A 224 -3.36 -13.90 -0.71
N HIS A 225 -4.13 -14.78 -1.36
CA HIS A 225 -4.35 -14.76 -2.80
C HIS A 225 -5.83 -14.71 -3.18
N SER A 226 -6.08 -14.27 -4.40
CA SER A 226 -7.40 -14.06 -4.98
C SER A 226 -7.87 -15.24 -5.80
N THR A 227 -9.20 -15.30 -5.92
CA THR A 227 -9.84 -16.15 -6.90
C THR A 227 -10.02 -15.43 -8.23
N VAL A 228 -9.97 -16.18 -9.33
CA VAL A 228 -10.27 -15.65 -10.68
C VAL A 228 -11.66 -14.98 -10.69
N GLU A 229 -12.66 -15.62 -10.07
CA GLU A 229 -14.01 -15.11 -9.98
C GLU A 229 -14.06 -13.73 -9.29
N TYR A 230 -13.36 -13.58 -8.17
CA TYR A 230 -13.27 -12.29 -7.47
C TYR A 230 -12.58 -11.22 -8.31
N ALA A 231 -11.40 -11.53 -8.88
CA ALA A 231 -10.62 -10.57 -9.66
C ALA A 231 -11.42 -10.02 -10.86
N VAL A 232 -12.19 -10.89 -11.52
CA VAL A 232 -13.10 -10.50 -12.60
C VAL A 232 -14.22 -9.60 -12.10
N ASP A 233 -14.90 -9.96 -11.01
CA ASP A 233 -16.03 -9.21 -10.49
C ASP A 233 -15.63 -7.82 -9.99
N VAL A 234 -14.52 -7.72 -9.25
CA VAL A 234 -14.04 -6.43 -8.72
C VAL A 234 -13.60 -5.51 -9.86
N ALA A 235 -12.83 -6.02 -10.82
CA ALA A 235 -12.37 -5.23 -11.97
C ALA A 235 -13.54 -4.75 -12.85
N ALA A 236 -14.53 -5.63 -13.09
CA ALA A 236 -15.73 -5.29 -13.82
C ALA A 236 -16.52 -4.18 -13.14
N SER A 237 -16.78 -4.32 -11.83
CA SER A 237 -17.52 -3.33 -11.05
C SER A 237 -16.80 -1.98 -10.98
N ALA A 238 -15.47 -2.00 -11.04
CA ALA A 238 -14.62 -0.82 -10.97
C ALA A 238 -14.44 -0.12 -12.33
N GLY A 239 -15.01 -0.66 -13.41
CA GLY A 239 -14.93 -0.08 -14.75
C GLY A 239 -13.54 -0.20 -15.39
N VAL A 240 -12.81 -1.27 -15.09
CA VAL A 240 -11.49 -1.57 -15.64
C VAL A 240 -11.59 -1.90 -17.14
N ARG A 241 -10.64 -1.41 -17.94
CA ARG A 241 -10.62 -1.67 -19.39
C ARG A 241 -10.01 -3.03 -19.74
N ARG A 242 -8.88 -3.37 -19.12
CA ARG A 242 -8.16 -4.63 -19.32
C ARG A 242 -7.80 -5.26 -17.98
N LEU A 243 -8.09 -6.54 -17.81
CA LEU A 243 -7.68 -7.35 -16.66
C LEU A 243 -6.67 -8.40 -17.11
N ALA A 244 -5.46 -8.32 -16.57
CA ALA A 244 -4.45 -9.35 -16.65
C ALA A 244 -4.54 -10.23 -15.39
N LEU A 245 -4.98 -11.48 -15.55
CA LEU A 245 -4.89 -12.50 -14.52
C LEU A 245 -3.41 -12.85 -14.34
N PHE A 246 -2.92 -12.69 -13.12
CA PHE A 246 -1.50 -12.78 -12.76
C PHE A 246 -1.32 -13.65 -11.52
N HIS A 247 -0.06 -13.93 -11.17
CA HIS A 247 0.30 -14.76 -10.02
C HIS A 247 -0.20 -16.20 -10.18
N HIS A 248 0.01 -16.79 -11.37
CA HIS A 248 -0.50 -18.12 -11.68
C HIS A 248 0.03 -19.15 -10.69
N ASP A 249 -0.84 -20.07 -10.24
CA ASP A 249 -0.43 -21.14 -9.33
C ASP A 249 0.71 -21.98 -9.96
N PRO A 250 1.80 -22.27 -9.21
CA PRO A 250 2.94 -23.04 -9.72
C PRO A 250 2.57 -24.40 -10.32
N MET A 251 1.49 -25.01 -9.87
CA MET A 251 1.08 -26.34 -10.30
C MET A 251 0.08 -26.31 -11.46
N ARG A 252 -0.34 -25.12 -11.91
CA ARG A 252 -1.31 -24.97 -13.00
C ARG A 252 -0.63 -25.00 -14.37
N SER A 253 -1.03 -25.94 -15.21
CA SER A 253 -0.55 -26.03 -16.60
C SER A 253 -1.10 -24.90 -17.46
N ASP A 254 -0.47 -24.67 -18.60
CA ASP A 254 -0.93 -23.66 -19.56
C ASP A 254 -2.36 -23.96 -20.07
N GLU A 255 -2.72 -25.23 -20.30
CA GLU A 255 -4.08 -25.63 -20.69
C GLU A 255 -5.11 -25.30 -19.59
N ALA A 256 -4.75 -25.49 -18.32
CA ALA A 256 -5.62 -25.13 -17.21
C ALA A 256 -5.77 -23.61 -17.09
N ILE A 257 -4.72 -22.83 -17.34
CA ILE A 257 -4.82 -21.35 -17.40
C ILE A 257 -5.73 -20.91 -18.56
N ASP A 258 -5.65 -21.54 -19.74
CA ASP A 258 -6.56 -21.24 -20.85
C ASP A 258 -8.03 -21.45 -20.44
N GLN A 259 -8.31 -22.54 -19.72
CA GLN A 259 -9.65 -22.84 -19.21
C GLN A 259 -10.14 -21.79 -18.21
N LEU A 260 -9.26 -21.29 -17.34
CA LEU A 260 -9.59 -20.19 -16.42
C LEU A 260 -9.92 -18.90 -17.17
N VAL A 261 -9.12 -18.54 -18.18
CA VAL A 261 -9.40 -17.36 -19.02
C VAL A 261 -10.72 -17.51 -19.75
N ALA A 262 -11.03 -18.69 -20.28
CA ALA A 262 -12.31 -18.97 -20.94
C ALA A 262 -13.49 -18.82 -19.97
N ARG A 263 -13.40 -19.38 -18.75
CA ARG A 263 -14.40 -19.23 -17.68
C ARG A 263 -14.59 -17.77 -17.27
N ALA A 264 -13.49 -17.03 -17.09
CA ALA A 264 -13.51 -15.60 -16.74
C ALA A 264 -14.24 -14.77 -17.81
N ARG A 265 -13.96 -15.02 -19.09
CA ARG A 265 -14.65 -14.37 -20.22
C ARG A 265 -16.13 -14.73 -20.30
N GLN A 266 -16.50 -15.97 -19.97
CA GLN A 266 -17.90 -16.37 -19.89
C GLN A 266 -18.63 -15.67 -18.72
N ARG A 267 -17.98 -15.52 -17.57
CA ARG A 267 -18.53 -14.83 -16.40
C ARG A 267 -18.86 -13.35 -16.71
N ILE A 268 -17.99 -12.64 -17.41
CA ILE A 268 -18.22 -11.22 -17.75
C ILE A 268 -19.24 -11.02 -18.87
N ALA A 269 -19.36 -11.97 -19.81
CA ALA A 269 -20.36 -11.91 -20.88
C ALA A 269 -21.80 -11.84 -20.35
N GLN A 270 -22.03 -12.33 -19.12
CA GLN A 270 -23.33 -12.33 -18.45
C GLN A 270 -23.70 -11.00 -17.79
N THR A 271 -22.73 -10.10 -17.57
CA THR A 271 -22.88 -8.88 -16.75
C THR A 271 -22.75 -7.57 -17.55
N HIS A 272 -22.74 -7.65 -18.89
CA HIS A 272 -22.60 -6.52 -19.83
C HIS A 272 -21.33 -5.68 -19.62
N GLY A 273 -20.16 -6.22 -19.99
CA GLY A 273 -18.90 -5.46 -19.98
C GLY A 273 -18.06 -5.66 -21.26
N ALA A 274 -17.45 -4.57 -21.73
CA ALA A 274 -16.42 -4.57 -22.79
C ALA A 274 -14.99 -4.74 -22.24
N MET A 275 -14.86 -5.23 -20.99
CA MET A 275 -13.57 -5.45 -20.35
C MET A 275 -12.85 -6.62 -21.01
N GLU A 276 -11.63 -6.37 -21.52
CA GLU A 276 -10.79 -7.43 -22.06
C GLU A 276 -10.10 -8.19 -20.91
N ILE A 277 -10.19 -9.51 -20.94
CA ILE A 277 -9.59 -10.40 -19.92
C ILE A 277 -8.59 -11.33 -20.60
N PHE A 278 -7.39 -11.43 -20.04
CA PHE A 278 -6.36 -12.37 -20.47
C PHE A 278 -5.51 -12.84 -19.28
N ALA A 279 -4.81 -13.95 -19.42
CA ALA A 279 -3.78 -14.36 -18.49
C ALA A 279 -2.44 -13.76 -18.92
N ALA A 280 -1.73 -13.11 -18.01
CA ALA A 280 -0.40 -12.58 -18.27
C ALA A 280 0.56 -13.71 -18.64
N ALA A 281 1.39 -13.48 -19.66
CA ALA A 281 2.39 -14.43 -20.12
C ALA A 281 3.78 -13.78 -20.20
N GLU A 282 4.83 -14.54 -19.88
CA GLU A 282 6.20 -14.05 -20.08
C GLU A 282 6.48 -13.62 -21.52
N GLY A 283 7.20 -12.51 -21.67
CA GLY A 283 7.48 -11.89 -22.95
C GLY A 283 6.31 -11.11 -23.54
N GLN A 284 5.10 -11.22 -23.00
CA GLN A 284 3.96 -10.42 -23.41
C GLN A 284 4.25 -8.94 -23.12
N ALA A 285 4.05 -8.09 -24.13
CA ALA A 285 4.21 -6.65 -24.03
C ALA A 285 2.93 -5.94 -24.48
N LEU A 286 2.57 -4.86 -23.79
CA LEU A 286 1.40 -4.05 -24.05
C LEU A 286 1.80 -2.58 -24.12
N GLU A 287 1.37 -1.91 -25.19
CA GLU A 287 1.42 -0.46 -25.24
C GLU A 287 0.08 0.12 -24.82
N LEU A 288 0.11 0.93 -23.77
CA LEU A 288 -1.05 1.65 -23.27
C LEU A 288 -0.92 3.10 -23.73
N SER A 289 -1.88 3.51 -24.56
CA SER A 289 -2.15 4.90 -24.90
C SER A 289 -3.64 5.14 -24.72
N SER A 290 -3.99 6.24 -24.06
CA SER A 290 -5.37 6.68 -23.97
C SER A 290 -5.51 8.01 -24.73
N PRO A 291 -6.44 8.12 -25.70
CA PRO A 291 -6.62 9.35 -26.46
C PRO A 291 -7.23 10.48 -25.62
N VAL A 292 -7.72 10.20 -24.41
CA VAL A 292 -8.36 11.19 -23.53
C VAL A 292 -8.15 10.79 -22.07
N ARG A 293 -7.29 11.52 -21.36
CA ARG A 293 -7.38 11.88 -19.92
C ARG A 293 -6.06 12.54 -19.50
N SER A 294 -5.92 13.84 -19.73
CA SER A 294 -5.12 14.66 -18.84
C SER A 294 -5.98 14.91 -17.59
N ARG A 295 -6.03 13.93 -16.68
CA ARG A 295 -6.49 14.26 -15.33
C ARG A 295 -5.38 15.12 -14.74
N PRO A 296 -5.68 16.32 -14.19
CA PRO A 296 -4.65 17.09 -13.50
C PRO A 296 -4.05 16.16 -12.44
N LEU A 297 -2.72 16.11 -12.37
CA LEU A 297 -2.05 15.54 -11.19
C LEU A 297 -2.73 16.19 -9.96
N PRO A 298 -3.20 15.41 -8.97
CA PRO A 298 -3.63 16.01 -7.71
C PRO A 298 -2.58 17.01 -7.26
N ALA A 299 -3.04 18.17 -6.80
CA ALA A 299 -2.14 19.21 -6.29
C ALA A 299 -1.18 18.58 -5.28
N ARG A 300 0.04 19.13 -5.21
CA ARG A 300 1.22 18.74 -4.40
C ARG A 300 0.97 18.23 -2.96
N GLU A 301 -0.25 18.37 -2.45
CA GLU A 301 -0.74 18.00 -1.12
C GLU A 301 -0.89 16.48 -0.89
N ASP A 302 -0.95 15.65 -1.93
CA ASP A 302 -1.04 14.17 -1.77
C ASP A 302 0.32 13.46 -1.69
N THR A 303 1.42 14.21 -1.61
CA THR A 303 2.74 13.61 -1.37
C THR A 303 2.90 13.29 0.11
N ALA A 304 3.01 12.00 0.43
CA ALA A 304 3.34 11.56 1.78
C ALA A 304 4.79 11.95 2.11
N ARG A 305 5.01 13.21 2.51
CA ARG A 305 6.23 13.55 3.25
C ARG A 305 6.13 12.91 4.62
N TRP A 306 7.18 12.19 4.96
CA TRP A 306 7.44 11.56 6.25
C TRP A 306 7.07 12.46 7.44
N ASP A 307 6.15 11.98 8.29
CA ASP A 307 5.92 12.54 9.63
C ASP A 307 6.93 11.89 10.62
N PRO A 308 7.77 12.68 11.32
CA PRO A 308 8.59 12.19 12.42
C PRO A 308 7.81 11.45 13.51
N ALA A 309 6.50 11.64 13.65
CA ALA A 309 5.65 10.88 14.57
C ALA A 309 5.52 9.39 14.18
N LEU A 310 5.80 9.01 12.93
CA LEU A 310 6.02 7.61 12.51
C LEU A 310 7.30 7.01 13.11
N ALA A 311 8.18 7.82 13.73
CA ALA A 311 9.31 7.35 14.52
C ALA A 311 8.92 7.04 15.98
N LYS A 312 7.63 7.14 16.35
CA LYS A 312 7.16 6.65 17.65
C LYS A 312 7.59 5.19 17.79
N SER A 313 8.40 4.92 18.81
CA SER A 313 8.84 3.57 19.14
C SER A 313 7.71 2.70 19.69
N ILE A 314 6.58 3.32 20.10
CA ILE A 314 5.46 2.62 20.71
C ILE A 314 4.11 3.17 20.19
N HIS A 315 3.28 2.29 19.63
CA HIS A 315 1.90 2.57 19.24
C HIS A 315 0.92 2.07 20.30
N THR A 316 -0.06 2.89 20.69
CA THR A 316 -1.09 2.46 21.65
C THR A 316 -2.36 2.03 20.93
N VAL A 317 -2.91 0.87 21.27
CA VAL A 317 -4.17 0.35 20.73
C VAL A 317 -5.13 0.11 21.89
N LEU A 318 -6.31 0.71 21.84
CA LEU A 318 -7.36 0.41 22.80
C LEU A 318 -8.04 -0.90 22.42
N VAL A 319 -8.22 -1.80 23.37
CA VAL A 319 -8.82 -3.12 23.14
C VAL A 319 -9.98 -3.33 24.09
N ALA A 320 -11.20 -3.27 23.57
CA ALA A 320 -12.43 -3.62 24.28
C ALA A 320 -12.85 -5.03 23.82
N VAL A 321 -12.60 -6.04 24.67
CA VAL A 321 -12.98 -7.44 24.43
C VAL A 321 -13.47 -8.09 25.72
N GLY A 322 -14.49 -8.93 25.61
CA GLY A 322 -15.11 -9.61 26.74
C GLY A 322 -14.43 -10.95 27.07
N ASN A 323 -13.78 -11.55 26.08
CA ASN A 323 -13.08 -12.83 26.23
C ASN A 323 -11.56 -12.63 26.45
N PRO A 324 -11.00 -13.05 27.61
CA PRO A 324 -9.55 -12.98 27.88
C PRO A 324 -8.68 -13.78 26.89
N GLN A 325 -9.25 -14.77 26.19
CA GLN A 325 -8.53 -15.49 25.14
C GLN A 325 -8.31 -14.64 23.89
N ILE A 326 -9.29 -13.80 23.52
CA ILE A 326 -9.15 -12.87 22.39
C ILE A 326 -8.09 -11.83 22.72
N HIS A 327 -8.09 -11.30 23.95
CA HIS A 327 -7.06 -10.35 24.39
C HIS A 327 -5.64 -10.94 24.27
N ARG A 328 -5.44 -12.15 24.82
CA ARG A 328 -4.14 -12.85 24.73
C ARG A 328 -3.72 -13.16 23.30
N PHE A 329 -4.67 -13.54 22.44
CA PHE A 329 -4.40 -13.74 21.01
C PHE A 329 -3.88 -12.46 20.36
N LEU A 330 -4.50 -11.31 20.64
CA LEU A 330 -4.07 -10.00 20.12
C LEU A 330 -2.71 -9.60 20.70
N GLU A 331 -2.47 -9.80 22.00
CA GLU A 331 -1.18 -9.55 22.64
C GLU A 331 -0.06 -10.36 21.98
N ASP A 332 -0.28 -11.67 21.81
CA ASP A 332 0.67 -12.55 21.15
C ASP A 332 0.93 -12.14 19.69
N ALA A 333 -0.10 -11.65 18.99
CA ALA A 333 0.04 -11.25 17.58
C ALA A 333 0.94 -10.02 17.41
N VAL A 334 0.95 -9.09 18.37
CA VAL A 334 1.69 -7.82 18.26
C VAL A 334 2.90 -7.70 19.20
N ALA A 335 3.27 -8.79 19.88
CA ALA A 335 4.30 -8.80 20.93
C ALA A 335 5.64 -8.18 20.48
N ASP A 336 6.04 -8.42 19.23
CA ASP A 336 7.31 -7.97 18.68
C ASP A 336 7.24 -6.62 17.92
N ASP A 337 6.09 -5.91 17.99
CA ASP A 337 5.81 -4.77 17.11
C ASP A 337 5.89 -3.39 17.80
N GLY A 338 6.33 -3.34 19.06
CA GLY A 338 6.26 -2.10 19.83
C GLY A 338 4.82 -1.59 19.97
N VAL A 339 3.83 -2.48 19.94
CA VAL A 339 2.42 -2.11 20.10
C VAL A 339 1.99 -2.38 21.54
N ARG A 340 1.56 -1.32 22.23
CA ARG A 340 0.98 -1.38 23.57
C ARG A 340 -0.53 -1.54 23.47
N LEU A 341 -1.04 -2.74 23.79
CA LEU A 341 -2.47 -2.96 23.95
C LEU A 341 -2.93 -2.45 25.32
N LEU A 342 -3.94 -1.58 25.32
CA LEU A 342 -4.55 -1.04 26.53
C LEU A 342 -5.99 -1.57 26.66
N PRO A 343 -6.26 -2.46 27.64
CA PRO A 343 -7.58 -3.04 27.80
C PRO A 343 -8.60 -2.00 28.26
N VAL A 344 -9.80 -2.07 27.69
CA VAL A 344 -10.96 -1.27 28.06
C VAL A 344 -12.02 -2.19 28.64
N ARG A 345 -12.43 -1.90 29.88
CA ARG A 345 -13.47 -2.67 30.59
C ARG A 345 -14.87 -2.09 30.44
N ASP A 346 -14.96 -0.78 30.23
CA ASP A 346 -16.20 -0.03 30.09
C ASP A 346 -16.16 0.76 28.77
N CYS A 347 -17.08 0.46 27.86
CA CYS A 347 -17.13 1.10 26.56
C CYS A 347 -17.49 2.59 26.62
N ASP A 348 -18.23 3.03 27.65
CA ASP A 348 -18.56 4.44 27.82
C ASP A 348 -17.32 5.29 28.18
N ALA A 349 -16.23 4.65 28.64
CA ALA A 349 -14.95 5.30 28.90
C ALA A 349 -14.09 5.51 27.64
N ILE A 350 -14.40 4.82 26.52
CA ILE A 350 -13.58 4.86 25.29
C ILE A 350 -13.33 6.29 24.80
N PRO A 351 -14.34 7.19 24.68
CA PRO A 351 -14.08 8.56 24.21
C PRO A 351 -13.10 9.33 25.10
N ALA A 352 -13.16 9.15 26.43
CA ALA A 352 -12.24 9.79 27.36
C ALA A 352 -10.82 9.21 27.25
N MET A 353 -10.70 7.90 27.05
CA MET A 353 -9.41 7.25 26.82
C MET A 353 -8.79 7.65 25.48
N VAL A 354 -9.59 7.80 24.41
CA VAL A 354 -9.12 8.30 23.12
C VAL A 354 -8.51 9.71 23.26
N ARG A 355 -9.15 10.61 24.01
CA ARG A 355 -8.64 11.97 24.27
C ARG A 355 -7.32 11.98 25.04
N SER A 356 -7.19 11.13 26.05
CA SER A 356 -6.03 11.12 26.97
C SER A 356 -4.85 10.32 26.43
N GLU A 357 -5.10 9.11 25.91
CA GLU A 357 -4.06 8.18 25.45
C GLU A 357 -3.64 8.42 24.00
N ARG A 358 -4.49 9.09 23.20
CA ARG A 358 -4.29 9.31 21.75
C ARG A 358 -3.87 8.04 21.02
N PRO A 359 -4.69 6.97 21.09
CA PRO A 359 -4.37 5.68 20.49
C PRO A 359 -4.27 5.80 18.96
N SER A 360 -3.54 4.88 18.35
CA SER A 360 -3.45 4.73 16.89
C SER A 360 -4.58 3.86 16.31
N LEU A 361 -5.27 3.08 17.14
CA LEU A 361 -6.31 2.13 16.74
C LEU A 361 -7.22 1.79 17.93
N VAL A 362 -8.50 1.53 17.66
CA VAL A 362 -9.45 0.93 18.59
C VAL A 362 -9.91 -0.41 18.04
N LEU A 363 -9.74 -1.48 18.82
CA LEU A 363 -10.30 -2.81 18.58
C LEU A 363 -11.49 -3.03 19.51
N LEU A 364 -12.66 -3.31 18.94
CA LEU A 364 -13.92 -3.40 19.68
C LEU A 364 -14.70 -4.66 19.30
N GLU A 365 -14.97 -5.54 20.25
CA GLU A 365 -15.78 -6.74 20.01
C GLU A 365 -17.27 -6.39 19.84
N HIS A 366 -17.87 -6.79 18.70
CA HIS A 366 -19.26 -6.46 18.34
C HIS A 366 -20.32 -6.95 19.34
N GLY A 367 -20.05 -8.05 20.04
CA GLY A 367 -20.98 -8.73 20.95
C GLY A 367 -20.75 -8.48 22.44
N LEU A 368 -20.00 -7.43 22.81
CA LEU A 368 -19.70 -7.14 24.21
C LEU A 368 -20.96 -6.87 25.04
N LYS A 369 -21.09 -7.58 26.17
CA LYS A 369 -22.16 -7.31 27.14
C LYS A 369 -22.02 -5.88 27.67
N HIS A 370 -23.15 -5.15 27.70
CA HIS A 370 -23.22 -3.76 28.16
C HIS A 370 -22.40 -2.77 27.33
N CYS A 371 -22.11 -3.10 26.07
CA CYS A 371 -21.43 -2.22 25.13
C CYS A 371 -22.17 -2.23 23.80
N ASP A 372 -22.57 -1.06 23.31
CA ASP A 372 -23.12 -0.91 21.97
C ASP A 372 -22.01 -0.40 21.03
N ALA A 373 -21.44 -1.31 20.24
CA ALA A 373 -20.34 -0.98 19.35
C ALA A 373 -20.72 0.09 18.30
N ILE A 374 -21.97 0.09 17.83
CA ILE A 374 -22.49 1.07 16.86
C ILE A 374 -22.55 2.45 17.51
N LYS A 375 -23.05 2.54 18.74
CA LYS A 375 -23.08 3.79 19.51
C LYS A 375 -21.66 4.33 19.75
N VAL A 376 -20.70 3.47 20.11
CA VAL A 376 -19.30 3.86 20.30
C VAL A 376 -18.71 4.42 19.01
N CYS A 377 -18.93 3.75 17.87
CA CYS A 377 -18.45 4.23 16.56
C CYS A 377 -18.97 5.65 16.26
N ARG A 378 -20.30 5.87 16.37
CA ARG A 378 -20.89 7.19 16.12
C ARG A 378 -20.34 8.26 17.04
N THR A 379 -20.25 7.95 18.33
CA THR A 379 -19.73 8.88 19.35
C THR A 379 -18.30 9.32 19.03
N LEU A 380 -17.42 8.38 18.63
CA LEU A 380 -16.04 8.70 18.28
C LEU A 380 -15.93 9.51 16.99
N ARG A 381 -16.82 9.28 16.00
CA ARG A 381 -16.84 10.05 14.76
C ARG A 381 -17.39 11.48 14.94
N GLU A 382 -18.35 11.65 15.83
CA GLU A 382 -18.91 12.96 16.19
C GLU A 382 -17.91 13.79 17.02
N ASP A 383 -17.08 13.14 17.86
CA ASP A 383 -16.07 13.81 18.68
C ASP A 383 -14.79 14.17 17.89
N ARG A 384 -14.88 15.24 17.10
CA ARG A 384 -13.75 15.81 16.36
C ARG A 384 -12.66 16.39 17.26
N SER A 385 -13.01 16.84 18.46
CA SER A 385 -12.07 17.47 19.42
C SER A 385 -11.01 16.50 19.93
N ALA A 386 -11.32 15.20 19.93
CA ALA A 386 -10.44 14.12 20.34
C ALA A 386 -9.46 13.64 19.25
N GLY A 387 -9.57 14.18 18.01
CA GLY A 387 -8.95 13.55 16.84
C GLY A 387 -9.61 12.23 16.44
N GLY A 388 -10.78 11.90 17.01
CA GLY A 388 -11.54 10.65 16.81
C GLY A 388 -12.23 10.51 15.45
N GLY A 389 -12.38 11.63 14.72
CA GLY A 389 -12.99 11.62 13.37
C GLY A 389 -12.30 10.67 12.39
N ASP A 390 -10.97 10.56 12.48
CA ASP A 390 -10.16 9.74 11.57
C ASP A 390 -9.65 8.44 12.21
N LEU A 391 -9.68 8.31 13.54
CA LEU A 391 -9.18 7.16 14.29
C LEU A 391 -9.75 5.82 13.76
N PRO A 392 -8.93 4.82 13.41
CA PRO A 392 -9.39 3.52 12.99
C PRO A 392 -10.14 2.83 14.12
N ILE A 393 -11.37 2.40 13.83
CA ILE A 393 -12.22 1.64 14.74
C ILE A 393 -12.52 0.31 14.04
N VAL A 394 -11.90 -0.76 14.52
CA VAL A 394 -12.05 -2.09 13.92
C VAL A 394 -12.89 -2.96 14.83
N LEU A 395 -13.90 -3.60 14.24
CA LEU A 395 -14.80 -4.47 14.98
C LEU A 395 -14.34 -5.93 14.91
N LEU A 396 -14.21 -6.57 16.06
CA LEU A 396 -13.89 -8.00 16.15
C LEU A 396 -15.17 -8.83 16.09
N ARG A 397 -15.22 -9.82 15.20
CA ARG A 397 -16.40 -10.67 14.97
C ARG A 397 -16.03 -12.14 14.84
N THR A 398 -17.01 -13.03 15.00
CA THR A 398 -16.85 -14.48 14.81
C THR A 398 -17.43 -14.99 13.49
N SER A 399 -18.15 -14.15 12.75
CA SER A 399 -18.76 -14.50 11.46
C SER A 399 -18.99 -13.24 10.61
N GLU A 400 -19.04 -13.43 9.29
CA GLU A 400 -19.47 -12.39 8.36
C GLU A 400 -21.01 -12.29 8.35
N ASN A 401 -21.52 -11.06 8.41
CA ASN A 401 -22.93 -10.76 8.14
C ASN A 401 -23.00 -9.42 7.40
N PRO A 402 -23.29 -9.42 6.09
CA PRO A 402 -23.29 -8.21 5.26
C PRO A 402 -24.22 -7.10 5.76
N LEU A 403 -25.38 -7.46 6.33
CA LEU A 403 -26.36 -6.48 6.82
C LEU A 403 -25.86 -5.76 8.08
N ASP A 404 -25.19 -6.48 8.96
CA ASP A 404 -24.58 -5.87 10.16
C ASP A 404 -23.39 -5.01 9.75
N GLN A 405 -22.51 -5.52 8.87
CA GLN A 405 -21.35 -4.77 8.38
C GLN A 405 -21.75 -3.47 7.71
N GLN A 406 -22.83 -3.46 6.93
CA GLN A 406 -23.34 -2.23 6.36
C GLN A 406 -23.74 -1.20 7.43
N ARG A 407 -24.50 -1.62 8.45
CA ARG A 407 -24.92 -0.75 9.56
C ARG A 407 -23.75 -0.23 10.38
N GLU A 408 -22.74 -1.07 10.60
CA GLU A 408 -21.50 -0.72 11.30
C GLU A 408 -20.65 0.28 10.52
N ALA A 409 -20.52 0.08 9.20
CA ALA A 409 -19.83 1.01 8.32
C ALA A 409 -20.53 2.38 8.29
N GLU A 410 -21.87 2.41 8.20
CA GLU A 410 -22.68 3.62 8.29
C GLU A 410 -22.52 4.33 9.64
N ALA A 411 -22.23 3.58 10.71
CA ALA A 411 -21.93 4.11 12.04
C ALA A 411 -20.48 4.60 12.19
N GLY A 412 -19.64 4.39 11.19
CA GLY A 412 -18.26 4.85 11.15
C GLY A 412 -17.21 3.83 11.57
N ALA A 413 -17.56 2.54 11.69
CA ALA A 413 -16.55 1.49 11.78
C ALA A 413 -15.62 1.55 10.56
N THR A 414 -14.33 1.40 10.79
CA THR A 414 -13.31 1.42 9.74
C THR A 414 -13.27 0.09 9.01
N ASP A 415 -13.31 -1.02 9.76
CA ASP A 415 -13.13 -2.36 9.21
C ASP A 415 -13.49 -3.46 10.22
N TRP A 416 -13.29 -4.72 9.85
CA TRP A 416 -13.55 -5.89 10.70
C TRP A 416 -12.37 -6.85 10.73
N LEU A 417 -12.17 -7.49 11.89
CA LEU A 417 -11.31 -8.66 12.02
C LEU A 417 -12.19 -9.87 12.38
N ILE A 418 -12.28 -10.83 11.45
CA ILE A 418 -13.03 -12.07 11.65
C ILE A 418 -12.13 -13.08 12.38
N LEU A 419 -12.64 -13.63 13.48
CA LEU A 419 -11.98 -14.61 14.33
C LEU A 419 -12.71 -15.97 14.27
N PRO A 420 -12.01 -17.10 14.42
CA PRO A 420 -10.56 -17.21 14.58
C PRO A 420 -9.80 -16.94 13.27
N CYS A 421 -8.63 -16.31 13.37
CA CYS A 421 -7.67 -16.13 12.28
C CYS A 421 -6.25 -16.43 12.77
N SER A 422 -5.28 -16.48 11.85
CA SER A 422 -3.87 -16.67 12.23
C SER A 422 -3.31 -15.42 12.93
N LYS A 423 -2.25 -15.61 13.74
CA LYS A 423 -1.57 -14.50 14.42
C LYS A 423 -0.93 -13.55 13.41
N GLU A 424 -0.36 -14.10 12.35
CA GLU A 424 0.31 -13.37 11.26
C GLU A 424 -0.68 -12.47 10.53
N TYR A 425 -1.87 -12.99 10.22
CA TYR A 425 -2.94 -12.20 9.60
C TYR A 425 -3.38 -11.06 10.52
N ALA A 426 -3.71 -11.35 11.78
CA ALA A 426 -4.10 -10.32 12.74
C ALA A 426 -3.02 -9.24 12.91
N ARG A 427 -1.76 -9.65 13.05
CA ARG A 427 -0.59 -8.77 13.16
C ARG A 427 -0.51 -7.83 11.96
N THR A 428 -0.54 -8.36 10.74
CA THR A 428 -0.43 -7.56 9.51
C THR A 428 -1.58 -6.58 9.35
N ARG A 429 -2.81 -6.99 9.67
CA ARG A 429 -3.97 -6.09 9.63
C ARG A 429 -3.86 -4.95 10.63
N ILE A 430 -3.47 -5.27 11.87
CA ILE A 430 -3.24 -4.26 12.92
C ILE A 430 -2.16 -3.26 12.48
N ARG A 431 -1.04 -3.75 11.93
CA ARG A 431 0.01 -2.89 11.35
C ARG A 431 -0.53 -1.96 10.28
N ALA A 432 -1.28 -2.50 9.32
CA ALA A 432 -1.86 -1.70 8.23
C ALA A 432 -2.77 -0.59 8.76
N TRP A 433 -3.69 -0.90 9.69
CA TRP A 433 -4.57 0.10 10.28
C TRP A 433 -3.83 1.17 11.09
N ILE A 434 -2.79 0.80 11.86
CA ILE A 434 -1.96 1.75 12.60
C ILE A 434 -1.23 2.70 11.64
N LEU A 435 -0.63 2.17 10.58
CA LEU A 435 0.19 2.94 9.64
C LEU A 435 -0.66 3.85 8.74
N ARG A 436 -1.92 3.49 8.47
CA ARG A 436 -2.87 4.31 7.68
C ARG A 436 -3.09 5.71 8.27
N GLU A 437 -3.17 5.84 9.59
CA GLU A 437 -3.37 7.15 10.24
C GLU A 437 -2.13 8.03 10.29
N ALA A 438 -0.97 7.41 10.19
CA ALA A 438 0.30 8.09 10.32
C ALA A 438 0.69 8.86 9.04
N CYS A 439 -0.12 8.74 7.98
CA CYS A 439 0.04 9.44 6.70
C CYS A 439 -0.91 10.63 6.50
N ARG A 440 -1.83 10.88 7.43
CA ARG A 440 -2.74 12.02 7.30
C ARG A 440 -2.01 13.27 7.74
N TRP A 441 -1.66 14.12 6.78
CA TRP A 441 -1.38 15.52 7.06
C TRP A 441 -2.60 16.11 7.76
N LYS A 442 -2.58 16.17 9.09
CA LYS A 442 -3.49 17.04 9.81
C LYS A 442 -2.98 18.45 9.55
N ILE A 443 -3.72 19.22 8.76
CA ILE A 443 -3.56 20.68 8.74
C ILE A 443 -3.54 21.09 10.21
N ALA A 444 -2.44 21.72 10.64
CA ALA A 444 -2.32 22.17 12.01
C ALA A 444 -3.55 23.03 12.31
N PRO A 445 -4.30 22.74 13.40
CA PRO A 445 -5.49 23.52 13.70
C PRO A 445 -5.09 24.98 13.83
N LEU A 446 -5.90 25.87 13.25
CA LEU A 446 -5.71 27.29 13.41
C LEU A 446 -5.79 27.62 14.91
N PRO A 447 -4.89 28.46 15.45
CA PRO A 447 -4.99 28.95 16.81
C PRO A 447 -6.37 29.57 17.09
N ASP A 448 -6.85 29.47 18.33
CA ASP A 448 -8.13 30.08 18.74
C ASP A 448 -8.17 31.60 18.48
N ASP A 449 -7.00 32.25 18.41
CA ASP A 449 -6.78 33.67 18.15
C ASP A 449 -6.35 33.99 16.71
N GLU A 450 -6.59 33.11 15.74
CA GLU A 450 -6.12 33.26 14.36
C GLU A 450 -6.53 34.61 13.71
N GLU A 451 -7.74 35.09 13.94
CA GLU A 451 -8.18 36.40 13.43
C GLU A 451 -7.39 37.57 14.04
N GLN A 452 -6.96 37.44 15.29
CA GLN A 452 -6.13 38.45 15.96
C GLN A 452 -4.69 38.36 15.46
N ARG A 453 -4.16 37.14 15.30
CA ARG A 453 -2.83 36.89 14.74
C ARG A 453 -2.69 37.47 13.32
N LEU A 454 -3.67 37.22 12.44
CA LEU A 454 -3.69 37.74 11.08
C LEU A 454 -3.76 39.27 11.05
N ARG A 455 -4.60 39.89 11.90
CA ARG A 455 -4.65 41.35 12.04
C ARG A 455 -3.31 41.92 12.50
N SER A 456 -2.71 41.35 13.54
CA SER A 456 -1.40 41.78 14.04
C SER A 456 -0.31 41.66 12.98
N LEU A 457 -0.35 40.62 12.14
CA LEU A 457 0.58 40.46 11.03
C LEU A 457 0.38 41.55 9.95
N GLN A 458 -0.87 41.84 9.58
CA GLN A 458 -1.18 42.89 8.61
C GLN A 458 -0.78 44.28 9.12
N GLU A 459 -1.08 44.59 10.40
CA GLU A 459 -0.72 45.85 11.05
C GLU A 459 0.80 46.04 11.20
N SER A 460 1.58 44.95 11.24
CA SER A 460 3.05 45.04 11.30
C SER A 460 3.66 45.68 10.06
N GLY A 461 2.97 45.64 8.91
CA GLY A 461 3.47 46.14 7.63
C GLY A 461 4.69 45.38 7.09
N LEU A 462 4.98 44.18 7.60
CA LEU A 462 6.15 43.40 7.22
C LEU A 462 5.95 42.51 5.98
N LEU A 463 4.70 42.25 5.58
CA LEU A 463 4.40 41.49 4.35
C LEU A 463 4.73 42.32 3.11
N ASP A 464 5.21 41.66 2.05
CA ASP A 464 5.52 42.29 0.75
C ASP A 464 6.59 43.40 0.80
N THR A 465 7.45 43.38 1.82
CA THR A 465 8.55 44.33 1.99
C THR A 465 9.90 43.66 1.73
N GLU A 466 10.91 44.46 1.37
CA GLU A 466 12.27 43.97 1.13
C GLU A 466 12.90 43.35 2.40
N ALA A 467 13.99 42.61 2.19
CA ALA A 467 14.82 42.08 3.26
C ALA A 467 15.35 43.22 4.14
N GLU A 468 15.40 42.99 5.45
CA GLU A 468 15.89 44.00 6.39
C GLU A 468 16.98 43.41 7.27
N GLU A 469 18.12 44.09 7.31
CA GLU A 469 19.33 43.63 8.03
C GLU A 469 19.10 43.36 9.53
N ARG A 470 18.08 43.97 10.15
CA ARG A 470 17.70 43.67 11.53
C ARG A 470 17.22 42.23 11.72
N PHE A 471 16.50 41.66 10.76
CA PHE A 471 16.02 40.27 10.81
C PHE A 471 17.13 39.30 10.43
N ASP A 472 17.93 39.63 9.41
CA ASP A 472 19.13 38.86 9.04
C ASP A 472 20.13 38.75 10.20
N ARG A 473 20.23 39.79 11.02
CA ARG A 473 21.04 39.74 12.23
C ARG A 473 20.54 38.69 13.22
N PHE A 474 19.22 38.57 13.42
CA PHE A 474 18.67 37.55 14.31
C PHE A 474 18.89 36.14 13.77
N THR A 475 18.76 35.93 12.46
CA THR A 475 18.98 34.62 11.86
C THR A 475 20.46 34.21 11.97
N ARG A 476 21.41 35.12 11.73
CA ARG A 476 22.85 34.85 11.94
C ARG A 476 23.16 34.50 13.40
N ILE A 477 22.56 35.22 14.36
CA ILE A 477 22.73 34.93 15.80
C ILE A 477 22.14 33.57 16.14
N ALA A 478 20.93 33.25 15.68
CA ALA A 478 20.29 31.96 15.94
C ALA A 478 21.10 30.81 15.33
N ALA A 479 21.56 30.94 14.09
CA ALA A 479 22.39 29.94 13.43
C ALA A 479 23.68 29.65 14.21
N ALA A 480 24.36 30.71 14.67
CA ALA A 480 25.57 30.57 15.49
C ALA A 480 25.30 29.98 16.88
N LEU A 481 24.24 30.43 17.56
CA LEU A 481 23.92 30.00 18.93
C LEU A 481 23.48 28.53 19.00
N PHE A 482 22.76 28.05 17.98
CA PHE A 482 22.26 26.68 17.90
C PHE A 482 23.13 25.75 17.05
N GLU A 483 24.27 26.23 16.54
CA GLU A 483 25.19 25.46 15.70
C GLU A 483 24.52 24.83 14.46
N VAL A 484 23.58 25.55 13.84
CA VAL A 484 22.87 25.09 12.63
C VAL A 484 23.35 25.84 11.38
N PRO A 485 23.37 25.20 10.20
CA PRO A 485 23.92 25.80 8.98
C PRO A 485 23.06 26.96 8.45
N ILE A 486 21.76 27.01 8.78
CA ILE A 486 20.80 27.99 8.28
C ILE A 486 19.78 28.30 9.37
N ALA A 487 19.39 29.57 9.48
CA ALA A 487 18.19 30.02 10.17
C ALA A 487 17.48 31.07 9.31
N PHE A 488 16.16 31.19 9.43
CA PHE A 488 15.36 32.17 8.71
C PHE A 488 14.17 32.60 9.57
N ILE A 489 13.62 33.79 9.31
CA ILE A 489 12.37 34.25 9.90
C ILE A 489 11.31 34.17 8.81
N SER A 490 10.19 33.53 9.12
CA SER A 490 9.05 33.49 8.20
C SER A 490 7.77 33.94 8.89
N LEU A 491 6.95 34.66 8.14
CA LEU A 491 5.65 35.16 8.54
C LEU A 491 4.59 34.39 7.75
N VAL A 492 3.64 33.78 8.45
CA VAL A 492 2.59 32.96 7.83
C VAL A 492 1.31 33.77 7.76
N ASP A 493 0.91 34.16 6.56
CA ASP A 493 -0.38 34.82 6.27
C ASP A 493 -1.45 33.75 5.98
N LYS A 494 -2.70 34.16 5.78
CA LYS A 494 -3.82 33.24 5.55
C LYS A 494 -3.61 32.32 4.34
N GLU A 495 -2.99 32.83 3.28
CA GLU A 495 -2.85 32.13 1.99
C GLU A 495 -1.41 32.00 1.50
N ARG A 496 -0.43 32.50 2.27
CA ARG A 496 0.96 32.58 1.83
C ARG A 496 1.94 32.62 3.00
N GLN A 497 3.19 32.25 2.72
CA GLN A 497 4.32 32.43 3.62
C GLN A 497 5.25 33.50 3.05
N TRP A 498 5.72 34.41 3.90
CA TRP A 498 6.65 35.48 3.54
C TRP A 498 7.94 35.36 4.37
N PHE A 499 9.10 35.52 3.74
CA PHE A 499 10.39 35.43 4.41
C PHE A 499 10.98 36.82 4.67
N LYS A 500 11.61 36.97 5.83
CA LYS A 500 12.31 38.20 6.24
C LYS A 500 13.80 38.03 6.28
#